data_AF-A0A1B6VZF2-F1
#
_entry.id   AF-A0A1B6VZF2-F1
#
_cell.length_a   1.000
_cell.length_b   1.000
_cell.length_c   1.000
_cell.angle_alpha   90.00
_cell.angle_beta   90.00
_cell.angle_gamma   90.00
#
_symmetry.space_group_name_H-M   'P 1'
#
loop_
_entity.id
_entity.type
_entity.pdbx_description
1 polymer ?
#
loop_
_entity_poly.entity_id
_entity_poly.type
_entity_poly.pdbx_seq_one_letter_code
_entity_poly.pdbx_strand_id
1 'polypeptide(L)'
;MQTWKTALCLATLLTAAACAKPPASAAGEVQRQTVTDAESYCKTSAAVSHDAILARLEGEKPADTEARLRQKYTTAAQNEESRRLTLSAISIAISKAQRTNVPADSKTSVSAETKNRIADRIGEEEYRFCMNTLNANNQ
;
A
#
# COMPACT_ATOMS: atom_id res chain seq x y z
N MET A 1 -20.56 48.15 7.38
CA MET A 1 -21.57 47.10 7.07
C MET A 1 -20.95 45.76 7.43
N GLN A 2 -21.69 44.97 8.20
CA GLN A 2 -21.22 43.84 8.98
C GLN A 2 -21.76 42.57 8.31
N THR A 3 -20.88 41.72 7.77
CA THR A 3 -21.26 40.40 7.22
C THR A 3 -20.29 39.35 7.74
N TRP A 4 -20.53 38.95 8.99
CA TRP A 4 -20.02 37.72 9.59
C TRP A 4 -21.23 36.82 9.83
N LYS A 5 -21.04 35.48 9.71
CA LYS A 5 -21.98 34.33 9.82
C LYS A 5 -22.17 33.67 8.44
N THR A 6 -21.77 32.43 8.19
CA THR A 6 -21.98 31.21 8.99
C THR A 6 -20.90 30.15 8.74
N ALA A 7 -20.02 29.93 9.72
CA ALA A 7 -19.34 28.64 9.89
C ALA A 7 -20.20 27.83 10.87
N LEU A 8 -20.99 26.90 10.33
CA LEU A 8 -21.87 26.04 11.12
C LEU A 8 -21.07 24.84 11.63
N CYS A 9 -20.61 25.00 12.87
CA CYS A 9 -20.50 24.02 13.95
C CYS A 9 -20.55 22.52 13.57
N LEU A 10 -19.37 21.93 13.38
CA LEU A 10 -19.10 20.50 13.67
C LEU A 10 -18.48 20.35 15.08
N ALA A 11 -18.95 21.16 16.04
CA ALA A 11 -18.42 21.23 17.41
C ALA A 11 -19.42 20.77 18.48
N THR A 12 -20.44 19.98 18.12
CA THR A 12 -21.44 19.48 19.08
C THR A 12 -21.28 18.00 19.45
N LEU A 13 -20.14 17.36 19.16
CA LEU A 13 -19.87 15.99 19.65
C LEU A 13 -18.77 15.90 20.72
N LEU A 14 -18.24 17.03 21.22
CA LEU A 14 -17.09 17.02 22.15
C LEU A 14 -17.34 17.52 23.57
N THR A 15 -18.57 17.85 23.97
CA THR A 15 -18.84 18.37 25.34
C THR A 15 -19.76 17.52 26.22
N ALA A 16 -20.07 16.28 25.83
CA ALA A 16 -20.69 15.30 26.74
C ALA A 16 -19.68 14.31 27.37
N ALA A 17 -18.37 14.48 27.13
CA ALA A 17 -17.31 13.67 27.74
C ALA A 17 -16.39 14.51 28.66
N ALA A 18 -16.94 15.54 29.31
CA ALA A 18 -16.24 16.23 30.40
C ALA A 18 -16.43 15.45 31.71
N CYS A 19 -15.88 14.23 31.77
CA CYS A 19 -15.56 13.49 33.00
C CYS A 19 -14.79 12.20 32.70
N ALA A 20 -13.76 12.26 31.86
CA ALA A 20 -12.66 11.30 31.92
C ALA A 20 -11.46 11.91 31.20
N LYS A 21 -10.38 12.18 31.93
CA LYS A 21 -9.06 12.32 31.34
C LYS A 21 -8.87 11.09 30.43
N PRO A 22 -8.76 11.22 29.10
CA PRO A 22 -8.54 10.04 28.27
C PRO A 22 -7.21 9.43 28.77
N PRO A 23 -7.18 8.13 29.11
CA PRO A 23 -5.94 7.52 29.52
C PRO A 23 -4.96 7.68 28.36
N ALA A 24 -3.75 8.16 28.65
CA ALA A 24 -2.68 8.29 27.66
C ALA A 24 -2.43 6.99 26.85
N SER A 25 -2.89 5.85 27.37
CA SER A 25 -2.92 4.55 26.73
C SER A 25 -3.76 4.48 25.44
N ALA A 26 -4.92 5.16 25.36
CA ALA A 26 -5.80 5.06 24.19
C ALA A 26 -5.22 5.76 22.94
N ALA A 27 -4.52 6.88 23.13
CA ALA A 27 -3.80 7.54 22.05
C ALA A 27 -2.60 6.70 21.57
N GLY A 28 -1.88 6.05 22.50
CA GLY A 28 -0.78 5.14 22.16
C GLY A 28 -1.23 3.87 21.44
N GLU A 29 -2.41 3.35 21.77
CA GLU A 29 -3.01 2.20 21.10
C GLU A 29 -3.50 2.54 19.69
N VAL A 30 -4.21 3.66 19.51
CA VAL A 30 -4.66 4.14 18.18
C VAL A 30 -3.47 4.45 17.27
N GLN A 31 -2.41 5.07 17.79
CA GLN A 31 -1.18 5.33 17.04
C GLN A 31 -0.48 4.01 16.64
N ARG A 32 -0.35 3.04 17.56
CA ARG A 32 0.23 1.72 17.26
C ARG A 32 -0.57 0.96 16.22
N GLN A 33 -1.89 1.00 16.31
CA GLN A 33 -2.77 0.30 15.38
C GLN A 33 -2.68 0.90 13.98
N THR A 34 -2.65 2.24 13.87
CA THR A 34 -2.43 2.96 12.60
C THR A 34 -1.06 2.64 11.98
N VAL A 35 0.01 2.57 12.79
CA VAL A 35 1.35 2.18 12.31
C VAL A 35 1.38 0.72 11.85
N THR A 36 0.68 -0.18 12.55
CA THR A 36 0.60 -1.60 12.20
C THR A 36 -0.15 -1.82 10.89
N ASP A 37 -1.22 -1.07 10.64
CA ASP A 37 -1.98 -1.10 9.39
C ASP A 37 -1.17 -0.53 8.21
N ALA A 38 -0.39 0.52 8.46
CA ALA A 38 0.48 1.14 7.46
C ALA A 38 1.69 0.26 7.10
N GLU A 39 2.33 -0.40 8.07
CA GLU A 39 3.39 -1.38 7.82
C GLU A 39 2.86 -2.59 7.05
N SER A 40 1.67 -3.09 7.43
CA SER A 40 0.99 -4.17 6.71
C SER A 40 0.69 -3.80 5.25
N TYR A 41 0.25 -2.56 5.01
CA TYR A 41 0.11 -2.03 3.65
C TYR A 41 1.45 -2.00 2.90
N CYS A 42 2.53 -1.52 3.52
CA CYS A 42 3.85 -1.50 2.87
C CYS A 42 4.35 -2.91 2.51
N LYS A 43 4.15 -3.90 3.38
CA LYS A 43 4.47 -5.31 3.09
C LYS A 43 3.66 -5.85 1.91
N THR A 44 2.38 -5.51 1.86
CA THR A 44 1.49 -5.93 0.76
C THR A 44 1.93 -5.29 -0.56
N SER A 45 2.19 -3.98 -0.57
CA SER A 45 2.66 -3.25 -1.77
C SER A 45 3.98 -3.82 -2.30
N ALA A 46 4.90 -4.16 -1.40
CA ALA A 46 6.17 -4.79 -1.75
C ALA A 46 5.99 -6.17 -2.40
N ALA A 47 5.16 -7.03 -1.79
CA ALA A 47 4.89 -8.36 -2.33
C ALA A 47 4.17 -8.31 -3.69
N VAL A 48 3.22 -7.38 -3.85
CA VAL A 48 2.53 -7.13 -5.12
C VAL A 48 3.52 -6.65 -6.19
N SER A 49 4.46 -5.77 -5.84
CA SER A 49 5.48 -5.26 -6.76
C SER A 49 6.47 -6.34 -7.19
N HIS A 50 6.91 -7.18 -6.25
CA HIS A 50 7.70 -8.38 -6.53
C HIS A 50 7.00 -9.27 -7.58
N ASP A 51 5.76 -9.66 -7.32
CA ASP A 51 5.05 -10.57 -8.21
C ASP A 51 4.75 -9.95 -9.59
N ALA A 52 4.52 -8.64 -9.64
CA ALA A 52 4.25 -7.92 -10.89
C ALA A 52 5.49 -7.84 -11.79
N ILE A 53 6.68 -7.57 -11.24
CA ILE A 53 7.90 -7.59 -12.06
C ILE A 53 8.30 -9.01 -12.44
N LEU A 54 8.13 -9.99 -11.55
CA LEU A 54 8.42 -11.38 -11.87
C LEU A 54 7.56 -11.85 -13.06
N ALA A 55 6.26 -11.57 -13.01
CA ALA A 55 5.34 -11.79 -14.13
C ALA A 55 5.81 -11.14 -15.44
N ARG A 56 6.25 -9.88 -15.38
CA ARG A 56 6.78 -9.16 -16.54
C ARG A 56 8.03 -9.82 -17.12
N LEU A 57 8.93 -10.28 -16.26
CA LEU A 57 10.17 -10.98 -16.64
C LEU A 57 9.91 -12.36 -17.23
N GLU A 58 8.83 -13.01 -16.80
CA GLU A 58 8.32 -14.29 -17.32
C GLU A 58 7.46 -14.14 -18.58
N GLY A 59 7.17 -12.90 -18.99
CA GLY A 59 6.37 -12.59 -20.18
C GLY A 59 4.88 -12.89 -20.02
N GLU A 60 4.36 -12.86 -18.80
CA GLU A 60 2.91 -12.90 -18.54
C GLU A 60 2.26 -11.63 -19.08
N LYS A 61 1.03 -11.76 -19.61
CA LYS A 61 0.28 -10.60 -20.12
C LYS A 61 -0.23 -9.76 -18.94
N PRO A 62 -0.27 -8.42 -19.06
CA PRO A 62 -0.70 -7.54 -17.96
C PRO A 62 -2.07 -7.89 -17.37
N ALA A 63 -3.04 -8.24 -18.22
CA ALA A 63 -4.39 -8.60 -17.79
C ALA A 63 -4.44 -9.91 -16.99
N ASP A 64 -3.63 -10.90 -17.40
CA ASP A 64 -3.53 -12.20 -16.71
C ASP A 64 -2.85 -12.01 -15.34
N THR A 65 -1.76 -11.23 -15.31
CA THR A 65 -1.10 -10.81 -14.07
C THR A 65 -2.08 -10.09 -13.15
N GLU A 66 -2.87 -9.13 -13.66
CA GLU A 66 -3.84 -8.41 -12.85
C GLU A 66 -4.89 -9.33 -12.22
N ALA A 67 -5.48 -10.24 -13.00
CA ALA A 67 -6.46 -11.19 -12.49
C ALA A 67 -5.87 -12.07 -11.38
N ARG A 68 -4.66 -12.61 -11.60
CA ARG A 68 -3.95 -13.45 -10.62
C ARG A 68 -3.61 -12.69 -9.34
N LEU A 69 -3.09 -11.47 -9.45
CA LEU A 69 -2.75 -10.64 -8.29
C LEU A 69 -4.00 -10.23 -7.50
N ARG A 70 -5.09 -9.86 -8.18
CA ARG A 70 -6.37 -9.58 -7.52
C ARG A 70 -6.84 -10.79 -6.73
N GLN A 71 -6.81 -11.98 -7.32
CA GLN A 71 -7.18 -13.22 -6.62
C GLN A 71 -6.29 -13.49 -5.40
N LYS A 72 -4.96 -13.30 -5.53
CA LYS A 72 -4.00 -13.59 -4.48
C LYS A 72 -4.08 -12.62 -3.29
N TYR A 73 -4.22 -11.32 -3.55
CA TYR A 73 -4.03 -10.30 -2.51
C TYR A 73 -5.33 -9.69 -1.96
N THR A 74 -6.46 -9.81 -2.66
CA THR A 74 -7.74 -9.22 -2.17
C THR A 74 -8.48 -10.09 -1.16
N THR A 75 -8.16 -11.38 -1.08
CA THR A 75 -8.76 -12.33 -0.13
C THR A 75 -8.39 -12.04 1.33
N ALA A 76 -7.27 -11.36 1.58
CA ALA A 76 -6.82 -10.99 2.93
C ALA A 76 -7.37 -9.63 3.43
N ALA A 77 -8.05 -8.85 2.57
CA ALA A 77 -8.54 -7.52 2.93
C ALA A 77 -9.83 -7.59 3.77
N GLN A 78 -9.74 -7.19 5.04
CA GLN A 78 -10.82 -7.32 6.02
C GLN A 78 -11.94 -6.27 5.89
N ASN A 79 -11.66 -5.13 5.26
CA ASN A 79 -12.63 -4.06 5.04
C ASN A 79 -12.53 -3.46 3.62
N GLU A 80 -13.50 -2.62 3.24
CA GLU A 80 -13.59 -2.05 1.89
C GLU A 80 -12.42 -1.14 1.56
N GLU A 81 -11.94 -0.35 2.53
CA GLU A 81 -10.83 0.58 2.33
C GLU A 81 -9.52 -0.17 2.07
N SER A 82 -9.18 -1.16 2.89
CA SER A 82 -8.01 -2.03 2.67
C SER A 82 -8.10 -2.73 1.31
N ARG A 83 -9.30 -3.19 0.91
CA ARG A 83 -9.49 -3.81 -0.41
C ARG A 83 -9.21 -2.82 -1.55
N ARG A 84 -9.70 -1.58 -1.43
CA ARG A 84 -9.48 -0.51 -2.41
C ARG A 84 -8.00 -0.16 -2.52
N LEU A 85 -7.31 -0.05 -1.39
CA LEU A 85 -5.86 0.19 -1.33
C LEU A 85 -5.08 -0.95 -2.00
N THR A 86 -5.40 -2.21 -1.71
CA THR A 86 -4.78 -3.36 -2.37
C THR A 86 -5.01 -3.37 -3.88
N LEU A 87 -6.23 -3.09 -4.34
CA LEU A 87 -6.53 -3.00 -5.78
C LEU A 87 -5.73 -1.87 -6.46
N SER A 88 -5.59 -0.72 -5.80
CA SER A 88 -4.76 0.38 -6.28
C SER A 88 -3.29 -0.02 -6.37
N ALA A 89 -2.74 -0.66 -5.32
CA ALA A 89 -1.37 -1.16 -5.29
C ALA A 89 -1.09 -2.14 -6.43
N ILE A 90 -2.03 -3.04 -6.74
CA ILE A 90 -1.93 -3.96 -7.89
C ILE A 90 -1.83 -3.20 -9.21
N SER A 91 -2.74 -2.25 -9.45
CA SER A 91 -2.75 -1.47 -10.69
C SER A 91 -1.45 -0.67 -10.87
N ILE A 92 -0.97 -0.04 -9.79
CA ILE A 92 0.28 0.72 -9.77
C ILE A 92 1.48 -0.19 -10.04
N ALA A 93 1.56 -1.33 -9.37
CA ALA A 93 2.66 -2.28 -9.52
C ALA A 93 2.75 -2.83 -10.95
N ILE A 94 1.61 -3.18 -11.56
CA ILE A 94 1.57 -3.63 -12.95
C ILE A 94 2.02 -2.51 -13.87
N SER A 95 1.52 -1.28 -13.68
CA SER A 95 1.93 -0.13 -14.48
C SER A 95 3.44 0.14 -14.38
N LYS A 96 4.01 0.08 -13.16
CA LYS A 96 5.45 0.20 -12.91
C LYS A 96 6.22 -0.92 -13.63
N ALA A 97 5.80 -2.19 -13.46
CA ALA A 97 6.45 -3.33 -14.08
C ALA A 97 6.46 -3.24 -15.62
N GLN A 98 5.38 -2.77 -16.24
CA GLN A 98 5.32 -2.57 -17.69
C GLN A 98 6.26 -1.47 -18.20
N ARG A 99 6.55 -0.45 -17.38
CA ARG A 99 7.50 0.62 -17.70
C ARG A 99 8.96 0.21 -17.47
N THR A 100 9.20 -0.86 -16.72
CA THR A 100 10.55 -1.38 -16.53
C THR A 100 11.12 -1.87 -17.86
N ASN A 101 12.33 -1.43 -18.19
CA ASN A 101 13.01 -1.84 -19.40
C ASN A 101 13.49 -3.30 -19.27
N VAL A 102 12.66 -4.23 -19.72
CA VAL A 102 12.93 -5.66 -19.71
C VAL A 102 13.23 -6.11 -21.14
N PRO A 103 14.39 -6.77 -21.40
CA PRO A 103 14.69 -7.33 -22.71
C PRO A 103 13.55 -8.19 -23.25
N ALA A 104 13.25 -8.11 -24.56
CA ALA A 104 12.12 -8.83 -25.15
C ALA A 104 12.24 -10.36 -25.01
N ASP A 105 13.46 -10.86 -24.94
CA ASP A 105 13.80 -12.27 -24.77
C ASP A 105 14.02 -12.66 -23.29
N SER A 106 13.77 -11.77 -22.32
CA SER A 106 14.07 -12.00 -20.90
C SER A 106 13.49 -13.31 -20.37
N LYS A 107 12.32 -13.70 -20.88
CA LYS A 107 11.66 -14.96 -20.54
C LYS A 107 12.57 -16.16 -20.76
N THR A 108 13.36 -16.16 -21.83
CA THR A 108 14.21 -17.27 -22.25
C THR A 108 15.69 -17.02 -21.95
N SER A 109 16.16 -15.77 -21.94
CA SER A 109 17.58 -15.43 -21.77
C SER A 109 18.00 -15.19 -20.32
N VAL A 110 17.05 -14.92 -19.42
CA VAL A 110 17.33 -14.72 -17.98
C VAL A 110 16.89 -15.95 -17.19
N SER A 111 17.81 -16.47 -16.35
CA SER A 111 17.53 -17.62 -15.48
C SER A 111 16.42 -17.31 -14.48
N ALA A 112 15.69 -18.34 -14.03
CA ALA A 112 14.64 -18.18 -13.03
C ALA A 112 15.20 -17.55 -11.73
N GLU A 113 16.40 -17.95 -11.30
CA GLU A 113 17.05 -17.38 -10.12
C GLU A 113 17.34 -15.88 -10.29
N THR A 114 17.85 -15.46 -11.46
CA THR A 114 18.11 -14.04 -11.70
C THR A 114 16.83 -13.22 -11.75
N LYS A 115 15.74 -13.77 -12.32
CA LYS A 115 14.43 -13.10 -12.30
C LYS A 115 13.92 -12.91 -10.89
N ASN A 116 13.98 -13.96 -10.06
CA ASN A 116 13.59 -13.89 -8.65
C ASN A 116 14.44 -12.86 -7.90
N ARG A 117 15.77 -12.85 -8.07
CA ARG A 117 16.63 -11.87 -7.41
C ARG A 117 16.30 -10.42 -7.78
N ILE A 118 15.94 -10.17 -9.05
CA ILE A 118 15.46 -8.85 -9.49
C ILE A 118 14.13 -8.52 -8.81
N ALA A 119 13.19 -9.47 -8.79
CA ALA A 119 11.89 -9.30 -8.16
C ALA A 119 12.01 -9.03 -6.65
N ASP A 120 12.85 -9.79 -5.94
CA ASP A 120 13.17 -9.61 -4.53
C ASP A 120 13.69 -8.20 -4.28
N ARG A 121 14.66 -7.75 -5.09
CA ARG A 121 15.22 -6.41 -4.94
C ARG A 121 14.18 -5.31 -5.14
N ILE A 122 13.30 -5.45 -6.13
CA ILE A 122 12.21 -4.47 -6.36
C ILE A 122 11.23 -4.47 -5.19
N GLY A 123 10.84 -5.64 -4.69
CA GLY A 123 9.98 -5.74 -3.51
C GLY A 123 10.60 -5.06 -2.28
N GLU A 124 11.87 -5.33 -2.00
CA GLU A 124 12.61 -4.71 -0.88
C GLU A 124 12.69 -3.18 -1.00
N GLU A 125 12.97 -2.65 -2.20
CA GLU A 125 13.04 -1.21 -2.42
C GLU A 125 11.65 -0.55 -2.30
N GLU A 126 10.57 -1.19 -2.78
CA GLU A 126 9.21 -0.68 -2.59
C GLU A 126 8.82 -0.66 -1.11
N TYR A 127 9.17 -1.70 -0.35
CA TYR A 127 8.96 -1.72 1.10
C TYR A 127 9.69 -0.56 1.78
N ARG A 128 10.99 -0.40 1.48
CA ARG A 128 11.83 0.67 2.04
C ARG A 128 11.28 2.05 1.71
N PHE A 129 10.89 2.27 0.45
CA PHE A 129 10.30 3.53 0.01
C PHE A 129 9.01 3.85 0.76
N CYS A 130 8.12 2.86 0.89
CA CYS A 130 6.86 3.00 1.60
C CYS A 130 7.10 3.33 3.09
N MET A 131 7.94 2.56 3.78
CA MET A 131 8.26 2.79 5.19
C MET A 131 8.95 4.14 5.44
N ASN A 132 9.86 4.56 4.56
CA ASN A 132 10.51 5.86 4.67
C ASN A 132 9.49 7.01 4.54
N THR A 133 8.51 6.86 3.64
CA THR A 133 7.44 7.84 3.47
C THR A 133 6.57 7.93 4.74
N LEU A 134 6.23 6.78 5.33
CA LEU A 134 5.49 6.75 6.60
C LEU A 134 6.28 7.38 7.74
N ASN A 135 7.57 7.08 7.86
CA ASN A 135 8.42 7.61 8.92
C ASN A 135 8.66 9.13 8.77
N ALA A 136 8.76 9.64 7.56
CA ALA A 136 8.92 11.07 7.29
C ALA A 136 7.64 11.88 7.61
N ASN A 137 6.46 11.28 7.45
CA ASN A 137 5.18 11.94 7.74
C ASN A 137 4.75 11.85 9.23
N ASN A 138 5.50 11.11 10.05
CA ASN A 138 5.27 10.99 11.50
C ASN A 138 6.23 11.86 12.35
N GLN A 139 7.07 12.69 11.70
CA GLN A 139 7.94 13.70 12.34
C GLN A 139 7.31 15.09 12.24
#